data_AF-A0A0C9YG41-F1
#
_entry.id   AF-A0A0C9YG41-F1
#
_cell.length_a   1.000
_cell.length_b   1.000
_cell.length_c   1.000
_cell.angle_alpha   90.00
_cell.angle_beta   90.00
_cell.angle_gamma   90.00
#
_symmetry.space_group_name_H-M   'P 1'
#
loop_
_entity.id
_entity.type
_entity.pdbx_description
1 polymer ?
#
loop_
_entity_poly.entity_id
_entity_poly.type
_entity_poly.pdbx_seq_one_letter_code
_entity_poly.pdbx_strand_id
1 'polypeptide(L)'
;MIQEGLDHISAYLTDLATRSGQPPQQIIDRFLKQHARLNPTNDWNRYSKYFTHYTDTPFTVRKKCYELFKKEYRDTWHEILIKFEESTQYTEAGKTVAQRQQLFNKSAKRFTQSLAALSKAHGIETAFVMAGSIVNQDASLGYAYTTPGAEDFFVERCHADTDAIIGHFKAHIYVRD
;
A
#
# COMPACT_ATOMS: atom_id res chain seq x y z
N MET A 1 2.89 -1.37 -37.07
CA MET A 1 2.67 -0.05 -36.44
C MET A 1 2.82 -0.06 -34.92
N ILE A 2 1.98 -0.73 -34.13
CA ILE A 2 2.15 -0.75 -32.66
C ILE A 2 3.36 -1.60 -32.25
N GLN A 3 3.53 -2.78 -32.83
CA GLN A 3 4.65 -3.68 -32.50
C GLN A 3 6.01 -3.05 -32.80
N GLU A 4 6.17 -2.46 -33.99
CA GLU A 4 7.40 -1.73 -34.37
C GLU A 4 7.70 -0.58 -33.39
N GLY A 5 6.67 0.13 -32.92
CA GLY A 5 6.83 1.15 -31.89
C GLY A 5 7.32 0.59 -30.56
N LEU A 6 6.79 -0.56 -30.12
CA LEU A 6 7.23 -1.25 -28.91
C LEU A 6 8.67 -1.78 -29.04
N ASP A 7 9.04 -2.29 -30.20
CA ASP A 7 10.39 -2.78 -30.48
C ASP A 7 11.41 -1.63 -30.45
N HIS A 8 11.05 -0.45 -30.99
CA HIS A 8 11.87 0.75 -30.87
C HIS A 8 12.04 1.24 -29.43
N ILE A 9 10.96 1.21 -28.63
CA ILE A 9 11.03 1.57 -27.20
C ILE A 9 11.94 0.59 -26.45
N SER A 10 11.82 -0.71 -26.72
CA SER A 10 12.64 -1.75 -26.10
C SER A 10 14.13 -1.58 -26.42
N ALA A 11 14.46 -1.30 -27.69
CA ALA A 11 15.82 -1.02 -28.12
C ALA A 11 16.40 0.22 -27.41
N TYR A 12 15.62 1.30 -27.31
CA TYR A 12 16.04 2.53 -26.66
C TYR A 12 16.26 2.36 -25.15
N LEU A 13 15.38 1.61 -24.47
CA LEU A 13 15.53 1.29 -23.05
C LEU A 13 16.77 0.42 -22.78
N THR A 14 17.11 -0.48 -23.69
CA THR A 14 18.29 -1.34 -23.59
C THR A 14 19.59 -0.54 -23.76
N ASP A 15 19.63 0.42 -24.69
CA ASP A 15 20.76 1.35 -24.85
C ASP A 15 20.95 2.21 -23.58
N LEU A 16 19.86 2.78 -23.06
CA LEU A 16 19.86 3.55 -21.82
C LEU A 16 20.36 2.73 -20.62
N ALA A 17 19.95 1.47 -20.51
CA ALA A 17 20.42 0.56 -19.47
C ALA A 17 21.94 0.33 -19.57
N THR A 18 22.44 0.13 -20.78
CA THR A 18 23.87 -0.07 -21.04
C THR A 18 24.68 1.17 -20.68
N ARG A 19 24.20 2.37 -21.03
CA ARG A 19 24.92 3.63 -20.78
C ARG A 19 24.86 4.11 -19.33
N SER A 20 23.78 3.82 -18.64
CA SER A 20 23.57 4.23 -17.24
C SER A 20 24.04 3.19 -16.22
N GLY A 21 24.29 1.96 -16.63
CA GLY A 21 24.60 0.83 -15.74
C GLY A 21 23.41 0.40 -14.87
N GLN A 22 22.20 0.88 -15.17
CA GLN A 22 20.98 0.56 -14.42
C GLN A 22 20.15 -0.51 -15.14
N PRO A 23 19.49 -1.43 -14.41
CA PRO A 23 18.56 -2.37 -15.03
C PRO A 23 17.44 -1.64 -15.79
N PRO A 24 17.00 -2.14 -16.97
CA PRO A 24 15.94 -1.50 -17.76
C PRO A 24 14.66 -1.21 -16.95
N GLN A 25 14.33 -2.09 -16.00
CA GLN A 25 13.16 -1.94 -15.14
C GLN A 25 13.25 -0.75 -14.19
N GLN A 26 14.45 -0.43 -13.66
CA GLN A 26 14.64 0.78 -12.83
C GLN A 26 14.51 2.08 -13.65
N ILE A 27 14.90 2.03 -14.93
CA ILE A 27 14.78 3.15 -15.84
C ILE A 27 13.31 3.36 -16.22
N ILE A 28 12.58 2.28 -16.48
CA ILE A 28 11.13 2.30 -16.68
C ILE A 28 10.45 2.86 -15.42
N ASP A 29 10.79 2.39 -14.22
CA ASP A 29 10.20 2.90 -12.98
C ASP A 29 10.49 4.38 -12.76
N ARG A 30 11.69 4.85 -13.09
CA ARG A 30 12.04 6.28 -13.03
C ARG A 30 11.28 7.09 -14.08
N PHE A 31 11.17 6.58 -15.31
CA PHE A 31 10.40 7.20 -16.37
C PHE A 31 8.91 7.27 -16.02
N LEU A 32 8.34 6.20 -15.49
CA LEU A 32 6.99 6.19 -14.95
C LEU A 32 6.89 7.19 -13.80
N LYS A 33 7.80 7.23 -12.84
CA LYS A 33 7.77 8.23 -11.75
C LYS A 33 7.86 9.69 -12.25
N GLN A 34 8.59 9.93 -13.34
CA GLN A 34 8.84 11.26 -13.89
C GLN A 34 7.75 11.72 -14.89
N HIS A 35 7.19 10.79 -15.66
CA HIS A 35 6.28 11.05 -16.78
C HIS A 35 4.91 10.39 -16.64
N ALA A 36 4.81 9.22 -16.02
CA ALA A 36 3.56 8.81 -15.45
C ALA A 36 3.35 9.68 -14.20
N ARG A 37 2.50 10.68 -14.35
CA ARG A 37 1.66 11.04 -13.22
C ARG A 37 0.88 9.77 -12.87
N LEU A 38 1.46 8.86 -12.10
CA LEU A 38 0.71 8.00 -11.18
C LEU A 38 -0.12 9.02 -10.42
N ASN A 39 -1.33 9.31 -10.90
CA ASN A 39 -2.10 10.47 -10.47
C ASN A 39 -2.09 10.45 -8.95
N PRO A 40 -1.28 11.30 -8.27
CA PRO A 40 -1.57 11.60 -6.89
C PRO A 40 -2.99 12.13 -7.01
N THR A 41 -3.96 11.53 -6.32
CA THR A 41 -5.36 11.95 -6.43
C THR A 41 -5.34 13.47 -6.45
N ASN A 42 -5.66 14.08 -7.61
CA ASN A 42 -5.43 15.51 -7.83
C ASN A 42 -6.00 16.22 -6.60
N ASP A 43 -5.29 17.18 -6.01
CA ASP A 43 -5.78 17.83 -4.79
C ASP A 43 -7.20 18.36 -4.96
N TRP A 44 -7.55 18.74 -6.19
CA TRP A 44 -8.91 19.03 -6.61
C TRP A 44 -9.90 17.85 -6.47
N ASN A 45 -9.49 16.64 -6.82
CA ASN A 45 -10.27 15.41 -6.67
C ASN A 45 -10.38 15.01 -5.19
N ARG A 46 -9.30 15.12 -4.39
CA ARG A 46 -9.34 14.89 -2.93
C ARG A 46 -10.30 15.86 -2.26
N TYR A 47 -10.16 17.14 -2.57
CA TYR A 47 -11.06 18.18 -2.12
C TYR A 47 -12.49 17.95 -2.59
N SER A 48 -12.70 17.48 -3.82
CA SER A 48 -14.04 17.18 -4.32
C SER A 48 -14.72 16.08 -3.51
N LYS A 49 -14.00 15.02 -3.12
CA LYS A 49 -14.51 13.98 -2.22
C LYS A 49 -14.81 14.54 -0.83
N TYR A 50 -13.87 15.28 -0.25
CA TYR A 50 -14.04 15.97 1.04
C TYR A 50 -15.28 16.89 1.04
N PHE A 51 -15.40 17.75 0.05
CA PHE A 51 -16.51 18.69 -0.09
C PHE A 51 -17.87 17.98 -0.22
N THR A 52 -17.91 16.86 -0.93
CA THR A 52 -19.16 16.09 -1.10
C THR A 52 -19.53 15.34 0.18
N HIS A 53 -18.55 14.96 0.99
CA HIS A 53 -18.77 14.29 2.27
C HIS A 53 -19.36 15.22 3.33
N TYR A 54 -18.97 16.50 3.32
CA TYR A 54 -19.37 17.48 4.34
C TYR A 54 -20.40 18.51 3.88
N THR A 55 -20.75 18.54 2.58
CA THR A 55 -21.67 19.54 2.05
C THR A 55 -22.59 18.98 0.97
N ASP A 56 -23.87 19.36 1.04
CA ASP A 56 -24.87 19.08 -0.01
C ASP A 56 -24.90 20.17 -1.09
N THR A 57 -23.92 21.09 -1.07
CA THR A 57 -23.90 22.25 -1.95
C THR A 57 -23.59 21.90 -3.42
N PRO A 58 -24.23 22.59 -4.40
CA PRO A 58 -24.02 22.33 -5.82
C PRO A 58 -22.55 22.47 -6.26
N PHE A 59 -22.16 21.67 -7.26
CA PHE A 59 -20.81 21.64 -7.84
C PHE A 59 -20.29 23.02 -8.26
N THR A 60 -21.18 23.93 -8.65
CA THR A 60 -20.87 25.29 -9.14
C THR A 60 -20.18 26.19 -8.09
N VAL A 61 -20.36 25.93 -6.79
CA VAL A 61 -19.74 26.73 -5.71
C VAL A 61 -18.41 26.14 -5.24
N ARG A 62 -18.16 24.86 -5.53
CA ARG A 62 -17.03 24.06 -5.03
C ARG A 62 -15.67 24.71 -5.29
N LYS A 63 -15.46 25.29 -6.47
CA LYS A 63 -14.18 25.92 -6.83
C LYS A 63 -13.88 27.13 -5.95
N LYS A 64 -14.90 27.94 -5.63
CA LYS A 64 -14.75 29.08 -4.71
C LYS A 64 -14.48 28.61 -3.29
N CYS A 65 -15.19 27.56 -2.84
CA CYS A 65 -14.95 26.96 -1.53
C CYS A 65 -13.53 26.36 -1.44
N TYR A 66 -12.98 25.80 -2.51
CA TYR A 66 -11.61 25.28 -2.50
C TYR A 66 -10.57 26.36 -2.29
N GLU A 67 -10.73 27.51 -2.95
CA GLU A 67 -9.83 28.65 -2.75
C GLU A 67 -9.95 29.23 -1.33
N LEU A 68 -11.17 29.29 -0.77
CA LEU A 68 -11.38 29.69 0.62
C LEU A 68 -10.79 28.67 1.61
N PHE A 69 -10.95 27.38 1.34
CA PHE A 69 -10.39 26.29 2.14
C PHE A 69 -8.87 26.38 2.20
N LYS A 70 -8.20 26.58 1.07
CA LYS A 70 -6.75 26.82 1.03
C LYS A 70 -6.35 28.10 1.77
N LYS A 71 -7.17 29.15 1.70
CA LYS A 71 -6.87 30.43 2.37
C LYS A 71 -7.01 30.34 3.90
N GLU A 72 -7.99 29.56 4.37
CA GLU A 72 -8.25 29.30 5.79
C GLU A 72 -7.16 28.39 6.38
N TYR A 73 -6.84 27.29 5.69
CA TYR A 73 -5.90 26.28 6.14
C TYR A 73 -4.56 26.37 5.37
N ARG A 74 -3.92 27.54 5.34
CA ARG A 74 -2.80 27.86 4.43
C ARG A 74 -1.70 26.82 4.33
N ASP A 75 -1.23 26.32 5.47
CA ASP A 75 -0.09 25.40 5.52
C ASP A 75 -0.54 23.93 5.69
N THR A 76 -1.79 23.71 6.08
CA THR A 76 -2.31 22.38 6.49
C THR A 76 -3.40 21.83 5.57
N TRP A 77 -3.91 22.61 4.61
CA TRP A 77 -5.01 22.19 3.73
C TRP A 77 -4.67 20.89 2.98
N HIS A 78 -3.40 20.70 2.59
CA HIS A 78 -2.95 19.52 1.88
C HIS A 78 -2.94 18.29 2.80
N GLU A 79 -2.44 18.44 4.03
CA GLU A 79 -2.45 17.39 5.05
C GLU A 79 -3.87 17.00 5.46
N ILE A 80 -4.79 17.96 5.57
CA ILE A 80 -6.21 17.70 5.86
C ILE A 80 -6.82 16.81 4.78
N LEU A 81 -6.53 17.08 3.50
CA LEU A 81 -7.04 16.28 2.39
C LEU A 81 -6.41 14.89 2.31
N ILE A 82 -5.12 14.76 2.63
CA ILE A 82 -4.44 13.46 2.72
C ILE A 82 -5.04 12.64 3.85
N LYS A 83 -5.13 13.19 5.07
CA LYS A 83 -5.69 12.51 6.24
C LYS A 83 -7.14 12.09 6.02
N PHE A 84 -7.93 12.92 5.33
CA PHE A 84 -9.30 12.55 4.94
C PHE A 84 -9.33 11.41 3.92
N GLU A 85 -8.45 11.42 2.91
CA GLU A 85 -8.38 10.33 1.94
C GLU A 85 -7.96 9.02 2.63
N GLU A 86 -6.95 9.05 3.49
CA GLU A 86 -6.54 7.93 4.33
C GLU A 86 -7.71 7.45 5.21
N SER A 87 -8.41 8.34 5.92
CA SER A 87 -9.56 7.98 6.76
C SER A 87 -10.70 7.33 5.96
N THR A 88 -10.99 7.82 4.75
CA THR A 88 -12.00 7.21 3.87
C THR A 88 -11.57 5.84 3.34
N GLN A 89 -10.29 5.62 3.05
CA GLN A 89 -9.78 4.31 2.66
C GLN A 89 -9.91 3.27 3.80
N TYR A 90 -9.68 3.68 5.05
CA TYR A 90 -9.96 2.82 6.22
C TYR A 90 -11.45 2.51 6.38
N THR A 91 -12.33 3.41 5.97
CA THR A 91 -13.79 3.27 6.07
C THR A 91 -14.37 2.43 4.92
N GLU A 92 -13.77 2.46 3.73
CA GLU A 92 -14.20 1.68 2.56
C GLU A 92 -13.62 0.26 2.52
N ALA A 93 -12.42 0.05 3.08
CA ALA A 93 -11.79 -1.27 3.16
C ALA A 93 -12.40 -2.13 4.29
N GLY A 94 -13.47 -2.86 3.95
CA GLY A 94 -14.12 -3.82 4.85
C GLY A 94 -15.08 -3.15 5.82
N LYS A 95 -16.33 -2.97 5.36
CA LYS A 95 -17.41 -2.30 6.12
C LYS A 95 -17.82 -3.08 7.38
N THR A 96 -17.42 -4.34 7.50
CA THR A 96 -17.71 -5.18 8.67
C THR A 96 -16.48 -5.99 9.08
N VAL A 97 -16.42 -6.35 10.37
CA VAL A 97 -15.41 -7.26 10.94
C VAL A 97 -15.26 -8.54 10.11
N ALA A 98 -16.38 -9.10 9.64
CA ALA A 98 -16.38 -10.32 8.82
C ALA A 98 -15.70 -10.11 7.45
N GLN A 99 -15.95 -8.97 6.78
CA GLN A 99 -15.31 -8.66 5.50
C GLN A 99 -13.80 -8.47 5.66
N ARG A 100 -13.38 -7.80 6.75
CA ARG A 100 -11.96 -7.63 7.07
C ARG A 100 -11.27 -8.96 7.33
N GLN A 101 -11.88 -9.83 8.15
CA GLN A 101 -11.39 -11.19 8.39
C GLN A 101 -11.27 -12.00 7.09
N GLN A 102 -12.26 -11.93 6.20
CA GLN A 102 -12.22 -12.63 4.93
C GLN A 102 -11.11 -12.12 4.02
N LEU A 103 -10.95 -10.79 3.92
CA LEU A 103 -9.88 -10.18 3.14
C LEU A 103 -8.51 -10.56 3.69
N PHE A 104 -8.34 -10.49 5.02
CA PHE A 104 -7.11 -10.86 5.71
C PHE A 104 -6.71 -12.31 5.42
N ASN A 105 -7.63 -13.26 5.62
CA ASN A 105 -7.37 -14.69 5.39
C ASN A 105 -7.03 -14.98 3.92
N LYS A 106 -7.71 -14.30 2.98
CA LYS A 106 -7.44 -14.42 1.54
C LYS A 106 -6.04 -13.90 1.20
N SER A 107 -5.64 -12.78 1.80
CA SER A 107 -4.31 -12.19 1.61
C SER A 107 -3.22 -13.06 2.19
N ALA A 108 -3.36 -13.50 3.45
CA ALA A 108 -2.42 -14.41 4.11
C ALA A 108 -2.19 -15.66 3.26
N LYS A 109 -3.27 -16.31 2.79
CA LYS A 109 -3.18 -17.48 1.91
C LYS A 109 -2.42 -17.20 0.61
N ARG A 110 -2.67 -16.07 -0.04
CA ARG A 110 -1.98 -15.69 -1.28
C ARG A 110 -0.49 -15.48 -1.06
N PHE A 111 -0.12 -14.74 0.00
CA PHE A 111 1.29 -14.52 0.31
C PHE A 111 2.01 -15.82 0.65
N THR A 112 1.42 -16.67 1.47
CA THR A 112 1.97 -18.00 1.78
C THR A 112 2.21 -18.83 0.52
N GLN A 113 1.26 -18.85 -0.41
CA GLN A 113 1.42 -19.58 -1.68
C GLN A 113 2.55 -19.01 -2.54
N SER A 114 2.66 -17.69 -2.65
CA SER A 114 3.74 -17.05 -3.40
C SER A 114 5.12 -17.28 -2.76
N LEU A 115 5.24 -17.15 -1.45
CA LEU A 115 6.49 -17.36 -0.73
C LEU A 115 6.93 -18.82 -0.75
N ALA A 116 5.99 -19.76 -0.61
CA ALA A 116 6.27 -21.19 -0.79
C ALA A 116 6.77 -21.50 -2.20
N ALA A 117 6.20 -20.87 -3.24
CA ALA A 117 6.65 -21.04 -4.61
C ALA A 117 8.08 -20.49 -4.81
N LEU A 118 8.41 -19.34 -4.20
CA LEU A 118 9.75 -18.75 -4.24
C LEU A 118 10.80 -19.62 -3.54
N SER A 119 10.49 -20.16 -2.36
CA SER A 119 11.36 -21.13 -1.68
C SER A 119 11.60 -22.36 -2.57
N LYS A 120 10.53 -22.95 -3.12
CA LYS A 120 10.66 -24.14 -3.97
C LYS A 120 11.41 -23.90 -5.28
N ALA A 121 11.14 -22.80 -5.97
CA ALA A 121 11.69 -22.55 -7.31
C ALA A 121 13.08 -21.90 -7.27
N HIS A 122 13.40 -21.14 -6.22
CA HIS A 122 14.58 -20.29 -6.17
C HIS A 122 15.37 -20.40 -4.85
N GLY A 123 14.97 -21.25 -3.91
CA GLY A 123 15.63 -21.37 -2.61
C GLY A 123 15.53 -20.11 -1.74
N ILE A 124 14.54 -19.25 -2.02
CA ILE A 124 14.33 -18.01 -1.26
C ILE A 124 13.55 -18.35 0.00
N GLU A 125 14.23 -18.26 1.14
CA GLU A 125 13.64 -18.50 2.46
C GLU A 125 13.06 -17.20 3.03
N THR A 126 11.93 -17.31 3.74
CA THR A 126 11.19 -16.16 4.27
C THR A 126 10.55 -16.50 5.59
N ALA A 127 10.62 -15.55 6.53
CA ALA A 127 9.78 -15.47 7.70
C ALA A 127 8.97 -14.16 7.61
N PHE A 128 7.64 -14.22 7.74
CA PHE A 128 6.81 -13.02 7.74
C PHE A 128 5.69 -13.07 8.77
N VAL A 129 5.28 -11.90 9.25
CA VAL A 129 4.17 -11.69 10.17
C VAL A 129 3.24 -10.65 9.57
N MET A 130 1.93 -10.87 9.72
CA MET A 130 0.87 -9.97 9.31
C MET A 130 -0.13 -9.81 10.46
N ALA A 131 -0.61 -8.59 10.69
CA ALA A 131 -1.67 -8.30 11.66
C ALA A 131 -2.58 -7.19 11.13
N GLY A 132 -3.84 -7.20 11.57
CA GLY A 132 -4.75 -6.10 11.26
C GLY A 132 -4.52 -4.90 12.17
N SER A 133 -4.69 -3.70 11.62
CA SER A 133 -4.29 -2.45 12.27
C SER A 133 -5.38 -1.79 13.10
N ILE A 134 -6.66 -2.19 12.98
CA ILE A 134 -7.74 -1.53 13.70
C ILE A 134 -8.03 -2.27 15.01
N VAL A 135 -7.59 -1.71 16.14
CA VAL A 135 -7.69 -2.32 17.49
C VAL A 135 -9.05 -2.99 17.75
N ASN A 136 -10.15 -2.27 17.52
CA ASN A 136 -11.50 -2.74 17.86
C ASN A 136 -12.10 -3.75 16.87
N GLN A 137 -11.59 -3.82 15.64
CA GLN A 137 -12.15 -4.65 14.57
C GLN A 137 -11.26 -5.83 14.19
N ASP A 138 -9.96 -5.71 14.45
CA ASP A 138 -8.93 -6.62 13.96
C ASP A 138 -8.18 -7.34 15.07
N ALA A 139 -8.65 -7.28 16.32
CA ALA A 139 -7.98 -7.90 17.47
C ALA A 139 -7.65 -9.40 17.24
N SER A 140 -8.48 -10.12 16.48
CA SER A 140 -8.27 -11.53 16.10
C SER A 140 -7.37 -11.72 14.87
N LEU A 141 -7.02 -10.67 14.13
CA LEU A 141 -6.28 -10.77 12.86
C LEU A 141 -4.78 -10.80 13.11
N GLY A 142 -4.22 -12.01 13.10
CA GLY A 142 -2.78 -12.25 13.17
C GLY A 142 -2.42 -13.48 12.34
N TYR A 143 -1.26 -13.45 11.71
CA TYR A 143 -0.72 -14.55 10.93
C TYR A 143 0.80 -14.49 10.94
N ALA A 144 1.45 -15.63 11.19
CA ALA A 144 2.88 -15.79 11.01
C ALA A 144 3.12 -17.00 10.11
N TYR A 145 4.17 -16.92 9.29
CA TYR A 145 4.56 -17.99 8.39
C TYR A 145 6.06 -17.98 8.18
N THR A 146 6.62 -19.19 8.09
CA THR A 146 8.00 -19.45 7.72
C THR A 146 8.03 -20.47 6.58
N THR A 147 8.98 -20.32 5.67
CA THR A 147 9.34 -21.36 4.70
C THR A 147 10.22 -22.42 5.36
N PRO A 148 10.40 -23.62 4.77
CA PRO A 148 11.10 -24.73 5.43
C PRO A 148 12.52 -24.43 5.90
N GLY A 149 13.30 -23.64 5.16
CA GLY A 149 14.66 -23.26 5.56
C GLY A 149 14.72 -22.14 6.60
N ALA A 150 13.57 -21.54 6.93
CA ALA A 150 13.39 -20.58 8.02
C ALA A 150 12.48 -21.15 9.12
N GLU A 151 12.30 -22.47 9.17
CA GLU A 151 11.59 -23.14 10.27
C GLU A 151 12.19 -22.73 11.62
N ASP A 152 11.33 -22.57 12.62
CA ASP A 152 11.68 -22.14 13.97
C ASP A 152 12.39 -20.78 14.11
N PHE A 153 12.53 -19.99 13.03
CA PHE A 153 13.21 -18.68 13.06
C PHE A 153 12.72 -17.78 14.20
N PHE A 154 11.40 -17.68 14.41
CA PHE A 154 10.84 -16.84 15.48
C PHE A 154 11.23 -17.35 16.88
N VAL A 155 11.21 -18.66 17.10
CA VAL A 155 11.54 -19.26 18.40
C VAL A 155 13.04 -19.16 18.66
N GLU A 156 13.88 -19.50 17.67
CA GLU A 156 15.33 -19.54 17.85
C GLU A 156 16.00 -18.16 17.84
N ARG A 157 15.50 -17.23 17.03
CA ARG A 157 16.15 -15.93 16.82
C ARG A 157 15.41 -14.77 17.48
N CYS A 158 14.09 -14.85 17.61
CA CYS A 158 13.30 -13.83 18.29
C CYS A 158 12.89 -14.24 19.70
N HIS A 159 13.15 -15.49 20.12
CA HIS A 159 12.71 -16.03 21.40
C HIS A 159 11.19 -15.87 21.62
N ALA A 160 10.43 -15.97 20.52
CA ALA A 160 8.98 -15.79 20.50
C ALA A 160 8.33 -16.88 19.65
N ASP A 161 7.38 -17.61 20.23
CA ASP A 161 6.52 -18.49 19.44
C ASP A 161 5.59 -17.68 18.51
N THR A 162 4.80 -18.38 17.71
CA THR A 162 3.88 -17.77 16.74
C THR A 162 2.92 -16.77 17.39
N ASP A 163 2.36 -17.09 18.56
CA ASP A 163 1.40 -16.21 19.23
C ASP A 163 2.12 -15.00 19.84
N ALA A 164 3.30 -15.21 20.43
CA ALA A 164 4.12 -14.16 20.99
C ALA A 164 4.60 -13.17 19.91
N ILE A 165 5.08 -13.66 18.75
CA ILE A 165 5.56 -12.76 17.68
C ILE A 165 4.41 -11.96 17.06
N ILE A 166 3.24 -12.58 16.88
CA ILE A 166 2.02 -11.87 16.46
C ILE A 166 1.63 -10.82 17.50
N GLY A 167 1.68 -11.18 18.79
CA GLY A 167 1.41 -10.27 19.91
C GLY A 167 2.36 -9.08 19.93
N HIS A 168 3.67 -9.30 19.80
CA HIS A 168 4.67 -8.25 19.70
C HIS A 168 4.42 -7.33 18.51
N PHE A 169 4.10 -7.90 17.35
CA PHE A 169 3.82 -7.13 16.15
C PHE A 169 2.55 -6.27 16.30
N LYS A 170 1.47 -6.82 16.87
CA LYS A 170 0.25 -6.08 17.19
C LYS A 170 0.50 -4.96 18.19
N ALA A 171 1.23 -5.23 19.26
CA ALA A 171 1.58 -4.22 20.26
C ALA A 171 2.35 -3.06 19.61
N HIS A 172 3.25 -3.34 18.68
CA HIS A 172 3.96 -2.30 17.93
C HIS A 172 3.03 -1.43 17.06
N ILE A 173 2.04 -2.05 16.41
CA ILE A 173 1.06 -1.34 15.57
C ILE A 173 0.18 -0.43 16.44
N TYR A 174 -0.39 -0.97 17.52
CA TYR A 174 -1.40 -0.25 18.33
C TYR A 174 -0.83 0.86 19.23
N VAL A 175 0.48 0.86 19.52
CA VAL A 175 1.12 1.92 20.30
C VAL A 175 1.35 3.19 19.48
N ARG A 176 1.14 3.14 18.15
CA ARG A 176 1.38 4.25 17.23
C ARG A 176 0.10 4.92 16.70
N ASP A 177 -1.07 4.42 17.08
CA ASP A 177 -2.38 5.01 16.83
C ASP A 177 -2.85 5.84 18.03
#